data_AF-A0A4Q4D549-F1
#
_entry.id   AF-A0A4Q4D549-F1
#
_cell.length_a   1.000
_cell.length_b   1.000
_cell.length_c   1.000
_cell.angle_alpha   90.00
_cell.angle_beta   90.00
_cell.angle_gamma   90.00
#
_symmetry.space_group_name_H-M   'P 1'
#
loop_
_entity.id
_entity.type
_entity.pdbx_description
1 polymer ?
#
loop_
_entity_poly.entity_id
_entity_poly.type
_entity_poly.pdbx_seq_one_letter_code
_entity_poly.pdbx_strand_id
1 'polypeptide(L)'
;MQNSDRAPCPGAAVSLHSLSHVTSQNGGRVSARALLVVVVAVVLVAVSLRVAWSRGSLNSLICGGGCGAEAVAPPVGLRSSTVGGRSVDAFEGTGPSTAAVRRAVDAALKDTDALGSRAGVAVAQVSSADPSDVSVQEGPAALVPASTTKLLTSFAALTAIDPQHRFATRVVRDGSRLTLVGGGDPYLVRKRAKGAPRVEHAQLSVLAARTASALRKAGVEKVSLRHDTSLFSGPAASTAWEKDYVPSGVVTRIGSLWIDEGRLSSG
;
A
#
# COMPACT_ATOMS: atom_id res chain seq x y z
N MET A 1 -10.98 -54.73 -45.89
CA MET A 1 -11.68 -55.07 -44.62
C MET A 1 -11.89 -53.76 -43.88
N GLN A 2 -13.13 -53.26 -43.77
CA GLN A 2 -13.99 -53.43 -42.59
C GLN A 2 -13.29 -52.87 -41.34
N ASN A 3 -13.67 -51.68 -40.85
CA ASN A 3 -14.89 -51.37 -40.10
C ASN A 3 -15.01 -52.20 -38.82
N SER A 4 -14.86 -51.54 -37.66
CA SER A 4 -15.58 -51.75 -36.39
C SER A 4 -14.80 -51.01 -35.29
N ASP A 5 -15.30 -49.91 -34.76
CA ASP A 5 -16.43 -49.80 -33.83
C ASP A 5 -16.17 -50.41 -32.44
N ARG A 6 -16.02 -49.47 -31.50
CA ARG A 6 -16.73 -49.36 -30.21
C ARG A 6 -16.89 -50.59 -29.30
N ALA A 7 -16.42 -50.31 -28.08
CA ALA A 7 -17.08 -50.50 -26.78
C ALA A 7 -16.90 -51.88 -26.10
N PRO A 8 -17.38 -52.05 -24.86
CA PRO A 8 -16.84 -51.43 -23.64
C PRO A 8 -16.55 -52.50 -22.55
N CYS A 9 -15.61 -52.25 -21.65
CA CYS A 9 -15.40 -53.06 -20.45
C CYS A 9 -16.15 -52.47 -19.24
N PRO A 10 -16.54 -53.29 -18.24
CA PRO A 10 -17.95 -53.58 -17.94
C PRO A 10 -18.56 -52.66 -16.90
N GLY A 11 -19.89 -52.62 -16.91
CA GLY A 11 -20.74 -51.76 -16.09
C GLY A 11 -20.42 -51.78 -14.59
N ALA A 12 -20.17 -50.58 -14.05
CA ALA A 12 -20.55 -50.30 -12.68
C ALA A 12 -22.08 -50.20 -12.66
N ALA A 13 -22.74 -51.25 -12.19
CA ALA A 13 -24.15 -51.24 -11.88
C ALA A 13 -24.44 -50.08 -10.92
N VAL A 14 -25.20 -49.08 -11.38
CA VAL A 14 -25.72 -48.02 -10.52
C VAL A 14 -26.89 -48.63 -9.76
N SER A 15 -26.63 -49.14 -8.56
CA SER A 15 -27.69 -49.61 -7.66
C SER A 15 -28.31 -48.42 -6.92
N LEU A 16 -29.55 -48.09 -7.28
CA LEU A 16 -30.44 -47.25 -6.51
C LEU A 16 -30.91 -48.01 -5.26
N HIS A 17 -30.43 -47.62 -4.08
CA HIS A 17 -30.94 -48.14 -2.81
C HIS A 17 -32.11 -47.28 -2.35
N SER A 18 -33.28 -47.90 -2.21
CA SER A 18 -34.47 -47.25 -1.67
C SER A 18 -34.29 -47.01 -0.17
N LEU A 19 -34.35 -45.76 0.28
CA LEU A 19 -34.31 -45.39 1.71
C LEU A 19 -35.65 -45.60 2.43
N SER A 20 -36.61 -46.30 1.80
CA SER A 20 -37.96 -46.56 2.32
C SER A 20 -38.01 -47.39 3.62
N HIS A 21 -36.86 -47.91 4.07
CA HIS A 21 -36.76 -48.75 5.27
C HIS A 21 -35.98 -48.07 6.42
N VAL A 22 -35.62 -46.79 6.30
CA VAL A 22 -35.19 -46.03 7.48
C VAL A 22 -36.44 -45.66 8.26
N THR A 23 -36.83 -46.54 9.16
CA THR A 23 -37.77 -46.23 10.23
C THR A 23 -37.27 -44.98 10.95
N SER A 24 -38.10 -43.93 10.95
CA SER A 24 -37.91 -42.74 11.78
C SER A 24 -37.83 -43.18 13.25
N GLN A 25 -36.61 -43.42 13.73
CA GLN A 25 -36.38 -43.65 15.15
C GLN A 25 -36.53 -42.30 15.86
N ASN A 26 -37.66 -42.17 16.56
CA ASN A 26 -37.90 -41.30 17.70
C ASN A 26 -37.46 -39.83 17.58
N GLY A 27 -38.45 -38.96 17.37
CA GLY A 27 -38.37 -37.54 17.70
C GLY A 27 -38.11 -37.32 19.19
N GLY A 28 -36.86 -37.46 19.63
CA GLY A 28 -36.40 -36.92 20.89
C GLY A 28 -36.53 -35.41 20.81
N ARG A 29 -37.44 -34.83 21.60
CA ARG A 29 -37.54 -33.37 21.77
C ARG A 29 -36.20 -32.90 22.36
N VAL A 30 -35.29 -32.43 21.51
CA VAL A 30 -34.04 -31.81 21.94
C VAL A 30 -34.46 -30.60 22.79
N SER A 31 -34.24 -30.66 24.09
CA SER A 31 -34.59 -29.54 24.97
C SER A 31 -33.89 -28.28 24.45
N ALA A 32 -34.53 -27.11 24.53
CA ALA A 32 -33.91 -25.86 24.10
C ALA A 32 -32.53 -25.64 24.76
N ARG A 33 -32.32 -26.20 25.96
CA ARG A 33 -31.03 -26.23 26.66
C ARG A 33 -30.00 -27.13 25.97
N ALA A 34 -30.39 -28.32 25.51
CA ALA A 34 -29.50 -29.19 24.73
C ALA A 34 -29.13 -28.56 23.38
N LEU A 35 -30.09 -27.92 22.71
CA LEU A 35 -29.81 -27.18 21.46
C LEU A 35 -28.87 -25.98 21.71
N LEU A 36 -29.10 -25.22 22.78
CA LEU A 36 -28.24 -24.10 23.18
C LEU A 36 -26.81 -24.57 23.49
N VAL A 37 -26.65 -25.67 24.22
CA VAL A 37 -25.33 -26.24 24.54
C VAL A 37 -24.60 -26.64 23.26
N VAL A 38 -25.27 -27.28 22.31
CA VAL A 38 -24.68 -27.64 21.01
C VAL A 38 -24.29 -26.39 20.22
N VAL A 39 -25.15 -25.38 20.15
CA VAL A 39 -24.86 -24.12 19.44
C VAL A 39 -23.67 -23.40 20.07
N VAL A 40 -23.63 -23.28 21.40
CA VAL A 40 -22.50 -22.65 22.12
C VAL A 40 -21.21 -23.44 21.88
N ALA A 41 -21.26 -24.78 21.93
CA ALA A 41 -20.10 -25.61 21.64
C ALA A 41 -19.59 -25.39 20.20
N VAL A 42 -20.48 -25.36 19.21
CA VAL A 42 -20.13 -25.10 17.81
C VAL A 42 -19.52 -23.70 17.63
N VAL A 43 -20.09 -22.68 18.26
CA VAL A 43 -19.56 -21.31 18.23
C VAL A 43 -18.17 -21.25 18.87
N LEU A 44 -17.98 -21.89 20.03
CA LEU A 44 -16.68 -21.94 20.70
C LEU A 44 -15.63 -22.66 19.85
N VAL A 45 -16.00 -23.77 19.19
CA VAL A 45 -15.11 -24.47 18.26
C VAL A 45 -14.78 -23.59 17.06
N ALA A 46 -15.76 -22.93 16.45
CA ALA A 46 -15.55 -22.04 15.30
C ALA A 46 -14.65 -20.84 15.66
N VAL A 47 -14.87 -20.23 16.83
CA VAL A 47 -14.04 -19.14 17.34
C VAL A 47 -12.62 -19.64 17.63
N SER A 48 -12.49 -20.80 18.27
CA SER A 48 -11.18 -21.39 18.58
C SER A 48 -10.39 -21.73 17.32
N LEU A 49 -11.05 -22.29 16.30
CA LEU A 49 -10.46 -22.54 14.99
C LEU A 49 -10.05 -21.24 14.29
N ARG A 50 -10.87 -20.19 14.35
CA ARG A 50 -10.53 -18.86 13.81
C ARG A 50 -9.34 -18.22 14.52
N VAL A 51 -9.25 -18.38 15.84
CA VAL A 51 -8.13 -17.86 16.64
C VAL A 51 -6.87 -18.67 16.34
N ALA A 52 -6.95 -20.00 16.26
CA ALA A 52 -5.83 -20.86 15.91
C ALA A 52 -5.34 -20.59 14.48
N TRP A 53 -6.24 -20.36 13.53
CA TRP A 53 -5.94 -19.92 12.16
C TRP A 53 -5.24 -18.57 12.14
N SER A 54 -5.77 -17.56 12.84
CA SER A 54 -5.19 -16.20 12.83
C SER A 54 -3.82 -16.12 13.53
N ARG A 55 -3.54 -17.02 14.47
CA ARG A 55 -2.24 -17.14 15.15
C ARG A 55 -1.26 -18.08 14.46
N GLY A 56 -1.67 -18.74 13.36
CA GLY A 56 -0.83 -19.70 12.63
C GLY A 56 -0.57 -21.00 13.40
N SER A 57 -1.33 -21.29 14.45
CA SER A 57 -1.16 -22.50 15.28
C SER A 57 -1.57 -23.79 14.55
N LEU A 58 -2.30 -23.67 13.43
CA LEU A 58 -2.68 -24.79 12.56
C LEU A 58 -1.65 -25.07 11.45
N ASN A 59 -0.62 -24.23 11.31
CA ASN A 59 0.33 -24.28 10.18
C ASN A 59 1.08 -25.62 10.11
N SER A 60 1.48 -26.18 11.26
CA SER A 60 2.15 -27.49 11.34
C SER A 60 1.29 -28.64 10.82
N LEU A 61 -0.04 -28.54 10.96
CA LEU A 61 -0.99 -29.56 10.54
C LEU A 61 -1.32 -29.46 9.04
N ILE A 62 -1.35 -28.24 8.49
CA ILE A 62 -1.77 -27.95 7.12
C ILE A 62 -0.58 -28.04 6.14
N CYS A 63 0.58 -27.55 6.54
CA CYS A 63 1.76 -27.41 5.69
C CYS A 63 2.84 -28.47 5.98
N GLY A 64 2.56 -29.46 6.84
CA GLY A 64 3.55 -30.46 7.28
C GLY A 64 4.74 -29.84 8.06
N GLY A 65 4.60 -28.63 8.57
CA GLY A 65 5.67 -27.83 9.15
C GLY A 65 5.35 -26.33 9.19
N GLY A 66 6.36 -25.47 9.27
CA GLY A 66 6.16 -24.03 9.14
C GLY A 66 5.75 -23.68 7.71
N CYS A 67 4.56 -23.09 7.52
CA CYS A 67 4.17 -22.60 6.20
C CYS A 67 5.17 -21.52 5.75
N GLY A 68 5.91 -21.80 4.68
CA GLY A 68 6.89 -20.89 4.09
C GLY A 68 6.25 -19.63 3.51
N ALA A 69 7.08 -18.67 3.09
CA ALA A 69 6.61 -17.42 2.49
C ALA A 69 5.77 -17.65 1.23
N GLU A 70 5.94 -18.80 0.56
CA GLU A 70 5.15 -19.24 -0.59
C GLU A 70 3.67 -19.50 -0.27
N ALA A 71 3.30 -19.80 0.98
CA ALA A 71 1.92 -20.08 1.39
C ALA A 71 1.16 -18.82 1.84
N VAL A 72 1.85 -17.69 1.95
CA VAL A 72 1.22 -16.40 2.27
C VAL A 72 0.66 -15.83 0.98
N ALA A 73 -0.67 -15.80 0.86
CA ALA A 73 -1.32 -15.11 -0.24
C ALA A 73 -0.80 -13.65 -0.28
N PRO A 74 -0.28 -13.18 -1.43
CA PRO A 74 0.27 -11.83 -1.51
C PRO A 74 -0.81 -10.80 -1.15
N PRO A 75 -0.44 -9.70 -0.47
CA PRO A 75 -1.38 -8.63 -0.15
C PRO A 75 -2.13 -8.17 -1.39
N VAL A 76 -3.41 -7.85 -1.25
CA VAL A 76 -4.31 -7.49 -2.37
C VAL A 76 -3.81 -6.26 -3.17
N GLY A 77 -2.86 -5.49 -2.63
CA GLY A 77 -2.19 -4.37 -3.30
C GLY A 77 -0.82 -4.67 -3.95
N LEU A 78 -0.34 -5.91 -3.92
CA LEU A 78 0.97 -6.33 -4.49
C LEU A 78 0.84 -7.28 -5.69
N ARG A 79 -0.36 -7.42 -6.25
CA ARG A 79 -0.46 -7.78 -7.66
C ARG A 79 -0.07 -6.54 -8.47
N SER A 80 1.24 -6.28 -8.55
CA SER A 80 1.74 -5.77 -9.80
C SER A 80 1.34 -6.86 -10.79
N SER A 81 0.27 -6.64 -11.55
CA SER A 81 0.39 -6.99 -12.95
C SER A 81 1.76 -6.41 -13.32
N THR A 82 2.71 -7.24 -13.71
CA THR A 82 3.65 -6.77 -14.72
C THR A 82 2.72 -6.11 -15.73
N VAL A 83 2.69 -4.77 -15.77
CA VAL A 83 2.11 -4.09 -16.91
C VAL A 83 3.14 -4.43 -17.98
N GLY A 84 3.08 -5.66 -18.49
CA GLY A 84 3.88 -6.09 -19.62
C GLY A 84 3.55 -5.05 -20.65
N GLY A 85 4.54 -4.21 -20.96
CA GLY A 85 4.37 -2.86 -21.46
C GLY A 85 3.11 -2.78 -22.29
N ARG A 86 1.99 -2.39 -21.66
CA ARG A 86 0.77 -2.20 -22.41
C ARG A 86 1.12 -0.91 -23.09
N SER A 87 1.59 -1.01 -24.33
CA SER A 87 1.41 0.08 -25.28
C SER A 87 -0.03 0.48 -25.05
N VAL A 88 -0.23 1.66 -24.46
CA VAL A 88 -1.52 2.30 -24.57
C VAL A 88 -1.79 2.26 -26.06
N ASP A 89 -2.84 1.56 -26.47
CA ASP A 89 -3.23 1.55 -27.88
C ASP A 89 -3.23 3.01 -28.30
N ALA A 90 -2.52 3.31 -29.39
CA ALA A 90 -2.43 4.68 -29.87
C ALA A 90 -3.87 5.18 -30.00
N PHE A 91 -4.19 6.26 -29.31
CA PHE A 91 -5.52 6.85 -29.43
C PHE A 91 -5.67 7.31 -30.89
N GLU A 92 -6.45 6.57 -31.68
CA GLU A 92 -6.67 6.84 -33.11
C GLU A 92 -7.61 8.03 -33.38
N GLY A 93 -7.97 8.80 -32.34
CA GLY A 93 -8.70 10.03 -32.52
C GLY A 93 -7.77 11.17 -32.95
N THR A 94 -8.10 11.81 -34.07
CA THR A 94 -7.62 13.18 -34.34
C THR A 94 -8.22 14.06 -33.26
N GLY A 95 -7.42 14.52 -32.30
CA GLY A 95 -7.89 15.38 -31.22
C GLY A 95 -8.60 16.64 -31.73
N PRO A 96 -9.13 17.49 -30.82
CA PRO A 96 -9.71 18.77 -31.22
C PRO A 96 -8.68 19.58 -32.03
N SER A 97 -9.12 20.25 -33.09
CA SER A 97 -8.22 21.12 -33.85
C SER A 97 -7.67 22.25 -32.98
N THR A 98 -6.47 22.74 -33.29
CA THR A 98 -5.85 23.90 -32.63
C THR A 98 -6.83 25.07 -32.47
N ALA A 99 -7.61 25.36 -33.52
CA ALA A 99 -8.60 26.43 -33.50
C ALA A 99 -9.75 26.16 -32.50
N ALA A 100 -10.18 24.90 -32.35
CA ALA A 100 -11.18 24.52 -31.36
C ALA A 100 -10.64 24.64 -29.93
N VAL A 101 -9.40 24.19 -29.69
CA VAL A 101 -8.73 24.34 -28.39
C VAL A 101 -8.57 25.82 -28.01
N ARG A 102 -8.09 26.64 -28.95
CA ARG A 102 -7.93 28.09 -28.76
C ARG A 102 -9.25 28.76 -28.39
N ARG A 103 -10.33 28.52 -29.15
CA ARG A 103 -11.67 29.04 -28.83
C ARG A 103 -12.15 28.65 -27.43
N ALA A 104 -11.78 27.46 -26.95
CA ALA A 104 -12.17 26.99 -25.62
C ALA A 104 -11.44 27.71 -24.49
N VAL A 105 -10.17 28.11 -24.68
CA VAL A 105 -9.36 28.74 -23.62
C VAL A 105 -9.35 30.27 -23.67
N ASP A 106 -9.61 30.87 -24.85
CA ASP A 106 -9.51 32.31 -25.08
C ASP A 106 -10.33 33.16 -24.09
N ALA A 107 -11.54 32.72 -23.76
CA ALA A 107 -12.40 33.46 -22.84
C ALA A 107 -11.82 33.50 -21.42
N ALA A 108 -11.31 32.36 -20.94
CA ALA A 108 -10.69 32.26 -19.61
C ALA A 108 -9.39 33.07 -19.53
N LEU A 109 -8.56 33.02 -20.57
CA LEU A 109 -7.30 33.78 -20.61
C LEU A 109 -7.49 35.31 -20.61
N LYS A 110 -8.63 35.78 -21.12
CA LYS A 110 -8.99 37.21 -21.12
C LYS A 110 -9.61 37.66 -19.80
N ASP A 111 -10.02 36.74 -18.95
CA ASP A 111 -10.59 37.03 -17.63
C ASP A 111 -9.47 37.31 -16.61
N THR A 112 -8.92 38.53 -16.67
CA THR A 112 -7.86 38.97 -15.77
C THR A 112 -8.34 39.16 -14.33
N ASP A 113 -9.64 39.31 -14.11
CA ASP A 113 -10.21 39.39 -12.77
C ASP A 113 -10.17 38.01 -12.09
N ALA A 114 -10.38 36.93 -12.86
CA ALA A 114 -10.28 35.56 -12.36
C ALA A 114 -8.83 35.02 -12.31
N LEU A 115 -8.04 35.20 -13.38
CA LEU A 115 -6.71 34.58 -13.51
C LEU A 115 -5.54 35.49 -13.12
N GLY A 116 -5.81 36.78 -12.92
CA GLY A 116 -4.77 37.80 -12.76
C GLY A 116 -4.05 38.14 -14.07
N SER A 117 -3.14 39.11 -14.00
CA SER A 117 -2.41 39.62 -15.16
C SER A 117 -1.27 38.74 -15.65
N ARG A 118 -0.99 37.62 -14.96
CA ARG A 118 0.12 36.70 -15.26
C ARG A 118 -0.35 35.24 -15.33
N ALA A 119 -1.20 34.97 -16.31
CA ALA A 119 -1.64 33.61 -16.62
C ALA A 119 -0.79 33.02 -17.76
N GLY A 120 -0.64 31.69 -17.75
CA GLY A 120 -0.06 30.95 -18.86
C GLY A 120 -0.82 29.64 -19.06
N VAL A 121 -0.94 29.22 -20.32
CA VAL A 121 -1.57 27.96 -20.71
C VAL A 121 -0.71 27.26 -21.73
N ALA A 122 -0.61 25.94 -21.60
CA ALA A 122 -0.08 25.06 -22.63
C ALA A 122 -1.03 23.87 -22.76
N VAL A 123 -1.48 23.57 -23.98
CA VAL A 123 -2.33 22.42 -24.29
C VAL A 123 -1.64 21.62 -25.37
N ALA A 124 -1.30 20.38 -25.06
CA ALA A 124 -0.66 19.44 -25.96
C ALA A 124 -1.49 18.16 -26.09
N GLN A 125 -1.42 17.52 -27.25
CA GLN A 125 -2.08 16.24 -27.47
C GLN A 125 -1.22 15.10 -26.92
N VAL A 126 -1.71 14.41 -25.87
CA VAL A 126 -0.95 13.34 -25.18
C VAL A 126 -0.65 12.13 -26.10
N SER A 127 -1.46 11.89 -27.14
CA SER A 127 -1.25 10.79 -28.07
C SER A 127 -0.16 11.05 -29.11
N SER A 128 0.28 12.30 -29.26
CA SER A 128 1.45 12.59 -30.07
C SER A 128 2.70 12.25 -29.28
N ALA A 129 3.49 11.30 -29.78
CA ALA A 129 4.81 11.03 -29.26
C ALA A 129 5.78 12.22 -29.48
N ASP A 130 5.34 13.24 -30.22
CA ASP A 130 6.09 14.47 -30.45
C ASP A 130 5.74 15.53 -29.39
N PRO A 131 6.68 15.86 -28.48
CA PRO A 131 6.48 16.90 -27.47
C PRO A 131 6.29 18.31 -28.06
N SER A 132 6.49 18.49 -29.37
CA SER A 132 6.21 19.74 -30.08
C SER A 132 4.76 19.86 -30.58
N ASP A 133 3.92 18.83 -30.42
CA ASP A 133 2.49 18.86 -30.77
C ASP A 133 1.64 19.62 -29.72
N VAL A 134 1.98 20.90 -29.57
CA VAL A 134 1.32 21.84 -28.69
C VAL A 134 0.28 22.61 -29.51
N SER A 135 -0.99 22.38 -29.22
CA SER A 135 -2.10 23.07 -29.86
C SER A 135 -2.21 24.55 -29.44
N VAL A 136 -1.94 24.87 -28.17
CA VAL A 136 -1.96 26.24 -27.67
C VAL A 136 -0.82 26.43 -26.67
N GLN A 137 -0.06 27.52 -26.80
CA GLN A 137 0.90 27.97 -25.80
C GLN A 137 0.84 29.50 -25.69
N GLU A 138 0.46 30.01 -24.53
CA GLU A 138 0.36 31.45 -24.26
C GLU A 138 0.79 31.80 -22.84
N GLY A 139 1.17 33.06 -22.63
CA GLY A 139 1.62 33.59 -21.35
C GLY A 139 3.14 33.66 -21.19
N PRO A 140 3.64 33.97 -19.99
CA PRO A 140 5.07 34.15 -19.74
C PRO A 140 5.82 32.81 -19.78
N ALA A 141 7.10 32.88 -20.15
CA ALA A 141 7.98 31.70 -20.22
C ALA A 141 8.21 31.01 -18.86
N ALA A 142 7.98 31.70 -17.74
CA ALA A 142 8.13 31.16 -16.39
C ALA A 142 7.07 31.72 -15.43
N LEU A 143 6.57 30.83 -14.59
CA LEU A 143 5.63 31.09 -13.50
C LEU A 143 6.12 30.37 -12.25
N VAL A 144 5.69 30.83 -11.07
CA VAL A 144 5.92 30.09 -9.82
C VAL A 144 4.98 28.88 -9.83
N PRO A 145 5.51 27.64 -9.91
CA PRO A 145 4.68 26.43 -10.08
C PRO A 145 3.88 26.06 -8.83
N ALA A 146 4.24 26.59 -7.65
CA ALA A 146 3.71 26.14 -6.38
C ALA A 146 3.74 24.60 -6.28
N SER A 147 2.62 23.94 -5.95
CA SER A 147 2.55 22.48 -5.83
C SER A 147 2.65 21.72 -7.15
N THR A 148 2.55 22.34 -8.33
CA THR A 148 2.78 21.62 -9.61
C THR A 148 4.23 21.17 -9.75
N THR A 149 5.16 21.77 -8.98
CA THR A 149 6.54 21.27 -8.78
C THR A 149 6.58 19.78 -8.43
N LYS A 150 5.57 19.27 -7.72
CA LYS A 150 5.50 17.86 -7.31
C LYS A 150 5.47 16.89 -8.50
N LEU A 151 5.03 17.32 -9.69
CA LEU A 151 5.10 16.51 -10.90
C LEU A 151 6.54 16.18 -11.27
N LEU A 152 7.42 17.19 -11.28
CA LEU A 152 8.84 17.01 -11.55
C LEU A 152 9.53 16.20 -10.44
N THR A 153 9.19 16.47 -9.17
CA THR A 153 9.71 15.67 -8.05
C THR A 153 9.29 14.20 -8.14
N SER A 154 8.04 13.93 -8.52
CA SER A 154 7.53 12.57 -8.67
C SER A 154 8.19 11.83 -9.83
N PHE A 155 8.39 12.52 -10.96
CA PHE A 155 9.14 11.98 -12.09
C PHE A 155 10.58 11.65 -11.71
N ALA A 156 11.29 12.58 -11.05
CA ALA A 156 12.65 12.36 -10.58
C ALA A 156 12.73 11.19 -9.58
N ALA A 157 11.76 11.07 -8.67
CA ALA A 157 11.70 9.97 -7.71
C ALA A 157 11.47 8.62 -8.41
N LEU A 158 10.51 8.54 -9.33
CA LEU A 158 10.19 7.29 -10.05
C LEU A 158 11.29 6.85 -11.01
N THR A 159 12.10 7.79 -11.51
CA THR A 159 13.25 7.48 -12.37
C THR A 159 14.51 7.10 -11.58
N ALA A 160 14.69 7.64 -10.37
CA ALA A 160 15.87 7.39 -9.55
C ALA A 160 15.70 6.28 -8.50
N ILE A 161 14.46 6.02 -8.06
CA ILE A 161 14.15 5.09 -6.97
C ILE A 161 13.29 3.96 -7.52
N ASP A 162 13.68 2.71 -7.25
CA ASP A 162 12.87 1.54 -7.55
C ASP A 162 11.46 1.72 -6.94
N PRO A 163 10.37 1.59 -7.71
CA PRO A 163 9.01 1.65 -7.18
C PRO A 163 8.72 0.62 -6.07
N GLN A 164 9.51 -0.45 -5.99
CA GLN A 164 9.45 -1.45 -4.90
C GLN A 164 10.36 -1.12 -3.71
N HIS A 165 11.10 -0.01 -3.75
CA HIS A 165 11.91 0.44 -2.64
C HIS A 165 11.08 0.56 -1.35
N ARG A 166 11.70 0.21 -0.23
CA ARG A 166 11.14 0.38 1.11
C ARG A 166 12.17 1.09 1.96
N PHE A 167 11.78 2.26 2.47
CA PHE A 167 12.58 2.98 3.46
C PHE A 167 12.66 2.15 4.74
N ALA A 168 13.82 2.18 5.40
CA ALA A 168 14.08 1.33 6.57
C ALA A 168 14.75 2.12 7.69
N THR A 169 14.03 2.26 8.81
CA THR A 169 14.59 2.73 10.07
C THR A 169 15.15 1.54 10.85
N ARG A 170 16.40 1.62 11.27
CA ARG A 170 17.14 0.48 11.85
C ARG A 170 17.71 0.82 13.22
N VAL A 171 17.98 -0.22 14.01
CA VAL A 171 18.82 -0.12 15.21
C VAL A 171 20.10 -0.91 14.96
N VAL A 172 21.24 -0.24 15.05
CA VAL A 172 22.57 -0.85 15.00
C VAL A 172 23.13 -0.88 16.42
N ARG A 173 23.90 -1.92 16.76
CA ARG A 173 24.49 -2.09 18.08
C ARG A 173 26.02 -2.15 17.98
N ASP A 174 26.67 -1.44 18.89
CA ASP A 174 28.11 -1.46 19.13
C ASP A 174 28.35 -1.57 20.66
N GLY A 175 28.77 -2.74 21.14
CA GLY A 175 28.90 -3.01 22.57
C GLY A 175 27.59 -2.79 23.35
N SER A 176 27.57 -1.81 24.25
CA SER A 176 26.39 -1.38 25.03
C SER A 176 25.68 -0.17 24.43
N ARG A 177 26.07 0.29 23.23
CA ARG A 177 25.48 1.43 22.55
C ARG A 177 24.59 0.96 21.41
N LEU A 178 23.41 1.56 21.33
CA LEU A 178 22.48 1.45 20.22
C LEU A 178 22.46 2.76 19.43
N THR A 179 22.38 2.64 18.11
CA THR A 179 22.15 3.78 17.21
C THR A 179 20.88 3.54 16.42
N LEU A 180 19.88 4.42 16.58
CA LEU A 180 18.69 4.48 15.76
C LEU A 180 19.02 5.23 14.46
N VAL A 181 19.12 4.50 13.35
CA VAL A 181 19.49 5.04 12.04
C VAL A 181 18.22 5.38 11.25
N GLY A 182 18.07 6.65 10.90
CA GLY A 182 16.95 7.16 10.09
C GLY A 182 17.13 6.84 8.61
N GLY A 183 16.19 6.09 8.04
CA GLY A 183 16.23 5.66 6.64
C GLY A 183 15.44 6.53 5.66
N GLY A 184 14.94 7.69 6.09
CA GLY A 184 14.14 8.59 5.24
C GLY A 184 12.69 8.15 5.03
N ASP A 185 12.14 7.30 5.90
CA ASP A 185 10.76 6.80 5.78
C ASP A 185 9.73 7.92 6.01
N PRO A 186 8.98 8.35 4.97
CA PRO A 186 8.00 9.42 5.09
C PRO A 186 6.71 8.98 5.83
N TYR A 187 6.57 7.69 6.12
CA TYR A 187 5.38 7.09 6.72
C TYR A 187 5.67 6.44 8.07
N LEU A 188 6.85 6.66 8.65
CA LEU A 188 7.18 6.14 9.98
C LEU A 188 6.26 6.78 11.03
N VAL A 189 5.58 5.94 11.80
CA VAL A 189 4.73 6.39 12.90
C VAL A 189 5.25 5.87 14.23
N ARG A 190 4.95 6.59 15.31
CA ARG A 190 5.22 6.09 16.66
C ARG A 190 4.42 4.82 16.95
N LYS A 191 3.13 4.85 16.62
CA LYS A 191 2.15 3.77 16.79
C LYS A 191 1.07 3.87 15.72
N ARG A 192 0.54 2.74 15.25
CA ARG A 192 -0.55 2.73 14.25
C ARG A 192 -1.78 3.48 14.78
N ALA A 193 -2.30 4.41 13.98
CA ALA A 193 -3.59 5.02 14.21
C ALA A 193 -4.72 3.99 14.12
N LYS A 194 -5.89 4.29 14.72
CA LYS A 194 -7.08 3.45 14.55
C LYS A 194 -7.57 3.56 13.10
N GLY A 195 -7.92 2.44 12.48
CA GLY A 195 -8.42 2.38 11.10
C GLY A 195 -7.46 1.68 10.13
N ALA A 196 -7.92 1.47 8.91
CA ALA A 196 -7.11 0.96 7.81
C ALA A 196 -6.40 2.15 7.14
N PRO A 197 -5.06 2.27 7.27
CA PRO A 197 -4.35 3.36 6.62
C PRO A 197 -4.30 3.12 5.11
N ARG A 198 -4.26 4.21 4.32
CA ARG A 198 -4.08 4.12 2.86
C ARG A 198 -2.70 3.57 2.46
N VAL A 199 -1.72 3.73 3.34
CA VAL A 199 -0.34 3.26 3.17
C VAL A 199 0.05 2.46 4.41
N GLU A 200 0.76 1.36 4.25
CA GLU A 200 1.28 0.63 5.42
C GLU A 200 2.36 1.45 6.12
N HIS A 201 2.27 1.52 7.45
CA HIS A 201 3.18 2.32 8.26
C HIS A 201 4.10 1.43 9.09
N ALA A 202 5.41 1.66 8.98
CA ALA A 202 6.35 1.13 9.96
C ALA A 202 6.12 1.79 11.32
N GLN A 203 6.28 1.03 12.39
CA GLN A 203 6.01 1.49 13.75
C GLN A 203 7.30 1.50 14.58
N LEU A 204 7.68 2.67 15.09
CA LEU A 204 8.84 2.81 15.95
C LEU A 204 8.69 2.01 17.25
N SER A 205 7.47 1.92 17.80
CA SER A 205 7.15 1.08 18.96
C SER A 205 7.40 -0.41 18.72
N VAL A 206 7.16 -0.91 17.51
CA VAL A 206 7.46 -2.31 17.14
C VAL A 206 8.97 -2.53 17.05
N LEU A 207 9.72 -1.60 16.45
CA LEU A 207 11.19 -1.65 16.39
C LEU A 207 11.79 -1.64 17.80
N ALA A 208 11.30 -0.78 18.69
CA ALA A 208 11.73 -0.71 20.08
C ALA A 208 11.46 -2.03 20.83
N ALA A 209 10.26 -2.61 20.69
CA ALA A 209 9.89 -3.86 21.34
C ALA A 209 10.77 -5.04 20.87
N ARG A 210 11.03 -5.13 19.55
CA ARG A 210 11.93 -6.13 18.96
C ARG A 210 13.36 -5.98 19.47
N THR A 211 13.86 -4.74 19.51
CA THR A 211 15.20 -4.41 20.02
C THR A 211 15.34 -4.81 21.49
N ALA A 212 14.39 -4.44 22.34
CA ALA A 212 14.41 -4.78 23.77
C ALA A 212 14.33 -6.29 24.00
N SER A 213 13.55 -7.02 23.19
CA SER A 213 13.48 -8.49 23.23
C SER A 213 14.83 -9.12 22.89
N ALA A 214 15.49 -8.64 21.84
CA ALA A 214 16.82 -9.11 21.44
C ALA A 214 17.89 -8.85 22.51
N LEU A 215 17.86 -7.67 23.14
CA LEU A 215 18.79 -7.32 24.23
C LEU A 215 18.61 -8.23 25.46
N ARG A 216 17.37 -8.48 25.90
CA ARG A 216 17.09 -9.37 27.03
C ARG A 216 17.58 -10.79 26.77
N LYS A 217 17.36 -11.32 25.56
CA LYS A 217 17.89 -12.64 25.16
C LYS A 217 19.42 -12.69 25.19
N ALA A 218 20.08 -11.57 24.97
CA ALA A 218 21.53 -11.43 25.04
C ALA A 218 22.05 -11.10 26.47
N GLY A 219 21.19 -11.12 27.49
CA GLY A 219 21.58 -10.79 28.88
C GLY A 219 21.96 -9.31 29.08
N VAL A 220 21.55 -8.43 28.18
CA VAL A 220 21.87 -6.99 28.26
C VAL A 220 20.72 -6.24 28.90
N GLU A 221 20.97 -5.68 30.07
CA GLU A 221 19.96 -4.92 30.82
C GLU A 221 20.07 -3.41 30.65
N LYS A 222 21.27 -2.92 30.32
CA LYS A 222 21.56 -1.49 30.18
C LYS A 222 22.24 -1.21 28.85
N VAL A 223 21.72 -0.19 28.17
CA VAL A 223 22.28 0.33 26.92
C VAL A 223 22.25 1.84 26.93
N SER A 224 23.12 2.46 26.14
CA SER A 224 23.00 3.86 25.74
C SER A 224 22.37 3.96 24.36
N LEU A 225 21.59 5.01 24.11
CA LEU A 225 20.95 5.27 22.81
C LEU A 225 21.54 6.52 22.16
N ARG A 226 21.77 6.42 20.85
CA ARG A 226 22.09 7.50 19.93
C ARG A 226 21.15 7.43 18.74
N HIS A 227 21.08 8.50 17.96
CA HIS A 227 20.43 8.51 16.65
C HIS A 227 21.44 8.91 15.60
N ASP A 228 21.23 8.42 14.38
CA ASP A 228 21.97 8.80 13.19
C ASP A 228 20.98 9.31 12.15
N THR A 229 21.11 10.60 11.82
CA THR A 229 20.31 11.30 10.82
C THR A 229 21.15 11.78 9.64
N SER A 230 22.38 11.24 9.47
CA SER A 230 23.33 11.75 8.49
C SER A 230 23.00 11.36 7.05
N LEU A 231 21.98 10.51 6.82
CA LEU A 231 21.54 10.13 5.48
C LEU A 231 21.12 11.36 4.66
N PHE A 232 20.51 12.37 5.30
CA PHE A 232 20.22 13.65 4.66
C PHE A 232 21.22 14.69 5.13
N SER A 233 21.74 15.47 4.18
CA SER A 233 22.64 16.60 4.42
C SER A 233 21.97 17.93 4.06
N GLY A 234 22.54 19.04 4.55
CA GLY A 234 22.04 20.38 4.28
C GLY A 234 21.04 20.89 5.33
N PRO A 235 20.49 22.09 5.14
CA PRO A 235 19.61 22.70 6.12
C PRO A 235 18.26 21.97 6.19
N ALA A 236 17.77 21.76 7.42
CA ALA A 236 16.51 21.07 7.66
C ALA A 236 15.26 21.88 7.24
N ALA A 237 15.43 23.15 6.88
CA ALA A 237 14.39 24.00 6.30
C ALA A 237 15.03 24.85 5.20
N SER A 238 14.30 25.06 4.10
CA SER A 238 14.79 25.93 3.04
C SER A 238 14.91 27.37 3.53
N THR A 239 16.04 28.01 3.28
CA THR A 239 16.24 29.44 3.56
C THR A 239 15.41 30.34 2.64
N ALA A 240 14.84 29.79 1.56
CA ALA A 240 13.97 30.50 0.63
C ALA A 240 12.48 30.46 1.05
N TRP A 241 12.11 29.64 2.05
CA TRP A 241 10.75 29.64 2.57
C TRP A 241 10.48 30.89 3.40
N GLU A 242 9.21 31.28 3.44
CA GLU A 242 8.72 32.31 4.34
C GLU A 242 9.01 31.91 5.79
N LYS A 243 9.43 32.89 6.59
CA LYS A 243 9.96 32.66 7.94
C LYS A 243 8.98 31.90 8.85
N ASP A 244 7.69 32.11 8.62
CA ASP A 244 6.62 31.56 9.45
C ASP A 244 6.13 30.17 8.99
N TYR A 245 6.57 29.64 7.84
CA TYR A 245 6.06 28.34 7.35
C TYR A 245 6.34 27.17 8.29
N VAL A 246 7.51 27.13 8.92
CA VAL A 246 7.83 26.09 9.91
C VAL A 246 7.10 26.34 11.24
N PRO A 247 7.18 27.54 11.86
CA PRO A 247 6.46 27.83 13.11
C PRO A 247 4.94 27.64 13.03
N SER A 248 4.32 27.97 11.90
CA SER A 248 2.86 27.86 11.68
C SER A 248 2.40 26.46 11.25
N GLY A 249 3.31 25.52 11.01
CA GLY A 249 2.98 24.15 10.62
C GLY A 249 2.57 23.97 9.16
N VAL A 250 2.83 24.95 8.29
CA VAL A 250 2.63 24.81 6.83
C VAL A 250 3.60 23.77 6.25
N VAL A 251 4.83 23.73 6.77
CA VAL A 251 5.85 22.73 6.41
C VAL A 251 6.55 22.22 7.67
N THR A 252 7.11 21.01 7.58
CA THR A 252 7.95 20.45 8.64
C THR A 252 9.43 20.52 8.27
N ARG A 253 10.28 20.38 9.28
CA ARG A 253 11.72 20.24 9.04
C ARG A 253 12.00 18.89 8.38
N ILE A 254 12.84 18.91 7.35
CA ILE A 254 13.27 17.74 6.59
C ILE A 254 14.40 17.04 7.37
N GLY A 255 14.28 15.73 7.54
CA GLY A 255 15.30 14.90 8.18
C GLY A 255 15.10 13.43 7.85
N SER A 256 16.17 12.63 7.93
CA SER A 256 16.09 11.20 7.60
C SER A 256 15.46 10.35 8.70
N LEU A 257 15.33 10.90 9.91
CA LEU A 257 14.52 10.35 10.99
C LEU A 257 13.36 11.29 11.25
N TRP A 258 12.20 10.93 10.69
CA TRP A 258 10.97 11.70 10.76
C TRP A 258 9.86 10.78 11.23
N ILE A 259 9.03 11.24 12.16
CA ILE A 259 7.94 10.45 12.75
C ILE A 259 6.65 11.24 12.73
N ASP A 260 5.52 10.56 12.54
CA ASP A 260 4.18 11.14 12.70
C ASP A 260 3.97 12.41 11.85
N GLU A 261 4.52 12.42 10.63
CA GLU A 261 4.53 13.57 9.71
C GLU A 261 5.21 14.83 10.29
N GLY A 262 6.02 14.69 11.34
CA GLY A 262 6.70 15.80 12.02
C GLY A 262 5.77 16.61 12.93
N ARG A 263 4.56 16.12 13.19
CA ARG A 263 3.62 16.75 14.12
C ARG A 263 4.08 16.53 15.56
N LEU A 264 4.08 17.60 16.35
CA LEU A 264 4.51 17.59 17.75
C LEU A 264 3.36 17.25 18.71
N SER A 265 2.11 17.37 18.28
CA SER A 265 0.92 16.98 19.02
C SER A 265 0.01 16.10 18.15
N SER A 266 -0.74 15.21 18.79
CA SER A 266 -1.91 14.60 18.16
C SER A 266 -2.99 15.68 18.07
N GLY A 267 -3.17 16.26 16.89
CA GLY A 267 -4.40 16.99 16.57
C GLY A 267 -5.61 16.06 16.59
#